data_AF-A0A6G9W604-F1
#
_entry.id   AF-A0A6G9W604-F1
#
_cell.length_a   1.000
_cell.length_b   1.000
_cell.length_c   1.000
_cell.angle_alpha   90.00
_cell.angle_beta   90.00
_cell.angle_gamma   90.00
#
_symmetry.space_group_name_H-M   'P 1'
#
loop_
_entity.id
_entity.type
_entity.pdbx_description
1 polymer ?
#
loop_
_entity_poly.entity_id
_entity_poly.type
_entity_poly.pdbx_seq_one_letter_code
_entity_poly.pdbx_strand_id
1 'polypeptide(L)' 'MRNSDILIAAGGFLLVGGLVARACSTTGGSGGRYVRSAGRREMSAPPRDWDRVDETADESFPASDPPGNY' A
#
# COMPACT_ATOMS: atom_id res chain seq x y z
N MET A 1 -50.32 9.19 -15.34
CA MET A 1 -48.92 9.17 -14.84
C MET A 1 -48.41 10.58 -15.03
N ARG A 2 -48.17 11.31 -13.94
CA ARG A 2 -47.77 12.72 -14.04
C ARG A 2 -46.27 12.72 -14.33
N ASN A 3 -45.83 13.59 -15.22
CA ASN A 3 -44.42 13.85 -15.55
C ASN A 3 -43.49 13.98 -14.32
N SER A 4 -44.03 14.35 -13.16
CA SER A 4 -43.35 14.33 -11.85
C SER A 4 -42.91 12.94 -11.38
N ASP A 5 -43.68 11.89 -11.66
CA ASP A 5 -43.44 10.53 -11.17
C ASP A 5 -42.18 9.91 -11.82
N ILE A 6 -41.93 10.26 -13.08
CA ILE A 6 -40.75 9.82 -13.85
C ILE A 6 -39.48 10.47 -13.31
N LEU A 7 -39.54 11.75 -12.93
CA LEU A 7 -38.39 12.49 -12.40
C LEU A 7 -37.97 11.96 -11.01
N ILE A 8 -38.93 11.61 -10.15
CA ILE A 8 -38.65 11.04 -8.82
C ILE A 8 -38.02 9.64 -8.94
N ALA A 9 -38.56 8.79 -9.82
CA ALA A 9 -38.02 7.45 -10.04
C ALA A 9 -36.61 7.47 -10.66
N ALA A 10 -36.37 8.34 -11.64
CA ALA A 10 -35.07 8.47 -12.29
C ALA A 10 -34.00 9.06 -11.34
N GLY A 11 -34.37 10.07 -10.54
CA GLY A 11 -33.47 10.68 -9.55
C GLY A 11 -33.09 9.72 -8.43
N GLY A 12 -34.05 8.93 -7.92
CA GLY A 12 -33.79 7.92 -6.89
C GLY A 12 -32.85 6.80 -7.37
N PHE A 13 -33.02 6.34 -8.61
CA PHE A 13 -32.16 5.31 -9.20
C PHE A 13 -30.72 5.77 -9.37
N LEU A 14 -30.51 7.03 -9.78
CA LEU A 14 -29.17 7.60 -10.00
C LEU A 14 -28.42 7.83 -8.68
N LEU A 15 -29.13 8.23 -7.61
CA LEU A 15 -28.55 8.46 -6.28
C LEU A 15 -28.14 7.13 -5.61
N VAL A 16 -29.00 6.11 -5.68
CA VAL A 16 -28.68 4.76 -5.15
C VAL A 16 -27.56 4.11 -5.96
N GLY A 17 -27.62 4.17 -7.29
CA GLY A 17 -26.57 3.64 -8.16
C GLY A 17 -25.20 4.30 -7.93
N GLY A 18 -25.18 5.63 -7.74
CA GLY A 18 -23.97 6.38 -7.43
C GLY A 18 -23.37 6.02 -6.06
N LEU A 19 -24.21 5.79 -5.04
CA LEU A 19 -23.75 5.39 -3.70
C LEU A 19 -23.16 3.97 -3.69
N VAL A 20 -23.78 3.03 -4.42
CA VAL A 20 -23.26 1.65 -4.57
C VAL A 20 -21.94 1.65 -5.33
N ALA A 21 -21.81 2.44 -6.40
CA ALA A 21 -20.56 2.57 -7.15
C ALA A 21 -19.42 3.11 -6.27
N ARG A 22 -19.70 4.11 -5.42
CA ARG A 22 -18.71 4.66 -4.47
C ARG A 22 -18.32 3.66 -3.39
N ALA A 23 -19.25 2.85 -2.89
CA ALA A 23 -18.96 1.81 -1.89
C ALA A 23 -18.04 0.71 -2.46
N CYS A 24 -18.20 0.35 -3.72
CA CYS A 24 -17.35 -0.64 -4.39
C CYS A 24 -16.03 -0.06 -4.94
N SER A 25 -15.88 1.26 -4.99
CA SER A 25 -14.68 1.94 -5.53
C SER A 25 -13.52 2.06 -4.52
N THR A 26 -13.60 1.41 -3.37
CA THR A 26 -12.44 1.20 -2.49
C THR A 26 -11.61 0.05 -3.05
N THR A 27 -10.86 0.31 -4.11
CA THR A 27 -9.83 -0.62 -4.59
C THR A 27 -8.59 0.16 -4.98
N GLY A 28 -7.48 -0.20 -4.36
CA GLY A 28 -6.17 -0.06 -5.00
C GLY A 28 -5.27 1.07 -4.50
N GLY A 29 -5.52 1.63 -3.33
CA GLY A 29 -4.56 2.52 -2.67
C GLY A 29 -3.76 1.79 -1.60
N SER A 30 -3.03 0.72 -1.94
CA SER A 30 -2.00 0.20 -1.03
C SER A 30 -0.91 1.26 -0.91
N GLY A 31 -1.11 2.21 0.00
CA GLY A 31 -0.11 3.21 0.42
C GLY A 31 1.07 2.58 1.16
N GLY A 32 1.44 1.34 0.81
CA GLY A 32 2.72 0.78 1.15
C GLY A 32 3.76 1.56 0.36
N ARG A 33 4.46 2.47 1.05
CA ARG A 33 5.65 3.11 0.51
C ARG A 33 6.51 2.03 -0.14
N TYR A 34 6.90 2.23 -1.40
CA TYR A 34 7.78 1.28 -2.08
C TYR A 34 9.04 1.07 -1.23
N VAL A 35 9.21 -0.14 -0.70
CA VAL A 35 10.40 -0.54 0.06
C VAL A 35 11.33 -1.22 -0.93
N ARG A 36 12.51 -0.63 -1.14
CA ARG A 36 13.58 -1.24 -1.94
C ARG A 36 14.23 -2.38 -1.15
N SER A 37 14.61 -3.44 -1.84
CA SER A 37 15.42 -4.50 -1.25
C SER A 37 16.79 -3.95 -0.80
N ALA A 38 17.26 -4.37 0.37
CA ALA A 38 18.47 -3.84 1.01
C ALA A 38 19.78 -4.61 0.68
N GLY A 39 19.73 -5.61 -0.22
CA GLY A 39 20.87 -6.50 -0.47
C GLY A 39 22.00 -5.87 -1.30
N ARG A 40 23.18 -6.51 -1.28
CA ARG A 40 24.38 -6.06 -2.02
C ARG A 40 24.13 -5.75 -3.50
N ARG A 41 23.30 -6.55 -4.17
CA ARG A 41 22.96 -6.36 -5.60
C ARG A 41 22.19 -5.07 -5.89
N GLU A 42 21.55 -4.51 -4.87
CA GLU A 42 20.75 -3.29 -4.95
C GLU A 42 21.54 -2.05 -4.48
N MET A 43 22.82 -2.22 -4.11
CA MET A 43 23.72 -1.13 -3.74
C MET A 43 24.18 -0.37 -4.99
N SER A 44 24.19 0.96 -4.92
CA SER A 44 24.64 1.80 -6.05
C SER A 44 26.15 1.69 -6.32
N ALA A 45 26.93 1.28 -5.32
CA ALA A 45 28.37 1.09 -5.41
C ALA A 45 28.75 -0.08 -4.49
N PRO A 46 28.58 -1.32 -4.96
CA PRO A 46 28.90 -2.49 -4.15
C PRO A 46 30.41 -2.59 -3.94
N PRO A 47 30.87 -3.06 -2.76
CA PRO A 47 32.29 -3.32 -2.53
C PRO A 47 32.78 -4.45 -3.44
N ARG A 48 34.07 -4.38 -3.82
CA ARG A 48 34.71 -5.33 -4.74
C ARG A 48 34.68 -6.75 -4.18
N ASP A 49 34.99 -6.86 -2.90
CA ASP A 49 34.97 -8.09 -2.14
C ASP A 49 33.91 -7.93 -1.07
N TRP A 50 33.01 -8.91 -1.00
CA TRP A 50 32.15 -9.08 0.16
C TRP A 50 31.86 -10.56 0.28
N ASP A 51 32.21 -11.07 1.44
CA ASP A 51 32.25 -12.48 1.72
C ASP A 51 31.13 -12.87 2.71
N ARG A 52 31.18 -14.12 3.17
CA ARG A 52 30.18 -14.63 4.09
C ARG A 52 30.27 -13.97 5.47
N VAL A 53 31.45 -13.55 5.90
CA VAL A 53 31.67 -12.90 7.18
C VAL A 53 31.00 -11.53 7.15
N ASP A 54 31.16 -10.78 6.07
CA ASP A 54 30.51 -9.48 5.87
C ASP A 54 28.98 -9.58 5.90
N GLU A 55 28.40 -10.55 5.19
CA GLU A 55 26.95 -10.79 5.18
C GLU A 55 26.42 -11.19 6.57
N THR A 56 27.13 -12.11 7.25
CA THR A 56 26.72 -12.58 8.58
C THR A 56 26.82 -11.46 9.61
N ALA A 57 27.80 -10.57 9.47
CA ALA A 57 27.93 -9.40 10.33
C ALA A 57 26.75 -8.43 10.14
N ASP A 58 26.33 -8.16 8.90
CA ASP A 58 25.18 -7.30 8.59
C ASP A 58 23.85 -7.88 9.15
N GLU A 59 23.66 -9.20 9.04
CA GLU A 59 22.47 -9.90 9.56
C GLU A 59 22.44 -10.04 11.10
N SER A 60 23.59 -9.91 11.77
CA SER A 60 23.74 -10.19 13.20
C SER A 60 23.27 -9.06 14.12
N PHE A 61 23.10 -7.84 13.60
CA PHE A 61 22.61 -6.73 14.40
C PHE A 61 21.08 -6.79 14.46
N PRO A 62 20.45 -6.81 15.65
CA PRO A 62 19.01 -6.63 15.74
C PRO A 62 18.69 -5.31 15.05
N ALA A 63 17.74 -5.35 14.12
CA ALA A 63 17.30 -4.21 13.34
C ALA A 63 16.61 -3.19 14.26
N SER A 64 17.39 -2.49 15.09
CA SER A 64 16.98 -1.40 15.98
C SER A 64 15.54 -1.54 16.47
N ASP A 65 15.18 -2.66 17.11
CA ASP A 65 13.94 -2.69 17.88
C ASP A 65 14.12 -1.62 18.97
N PRO A 66 13.36 -0.50 18.93
CA PRO A 66 13.48 0.52 19.95
C PRO A 66 13.28 -0.16 21.31
N PRO A 67 14.02 0.24 22.36
CA PRO A 67 13.87 -0.38 23.66
C PRO A 67 12.39 -0.35 24.06
N GLY A 68 11.77 -1.52 24.11
CA GLY A 68 10.43 -1.66 24.66
C GLY A 68 10.52 -1.27 26.13
N ASN A 69 9.83 -0.19 26.52
CA ASN A 69 9.76 0.24 27.92
C ASN A 69 9.32 -0.95 28.79
N TYR A 70 10.20 -1.36 29.71
CA TYR A 70 9.84 -2.14 30.89
C TYR A 70 9.10 -1.27 31.90
#